data_AF-A0A9K3CW37-F1
#
_entry.id   AF-A0A9K3CW37-F1
#
_cell.length_a   1.000
_cell.length_b   1.000
_cell.length_c   1.000
_cell.angle_alpha   90.00
_cell.angle_beta   90.00
_cell.angle_gamma   90.00
#
_symmetry.space_group_name_H-M   'P 1'
#
loop_
_entity.id
_entity.type
_entity.pdbx_description
1 polymer ?
#
loop_
_entity_poly.entity_id
_entity_poly.type
_entity_poly.pdbx_seq_one_letter_code
_entity_poly.pdbx_strand_id
1 'polypeptide(L)'
;MSLFGTREYWATRLTGPDQEFDRDSMVFEPLETDGESRLIVGSFNGTLSVYRVRSGGHAADDVIFSERLPNPILAVCVGDILGSGSRQLLVLHPRSVEVFKPVPTATGLELTPVHSIRLKAPPCSAFITTVEDRASESASAQVLCVVSLNGTLTLFRQTQRLFSVSLGSAYILPSAVAFIPSKGQMIVSNSQNQVEAVDLDSLYLAGSATTKQRISRVWSTSVEGRVLDIMAPPPGGVLGVPGAACVVATPHSLLYLSAEGGILLESRFDNPIACMKLYPVNRPSDDDTDAERLYGILLVDTQPALSVFIRGRLAWRAKLPITPVVIQAGDISQMKGLIALLDEKGSIAVVYLGTQPSSVLTNSGKHIPLAEAEAERRQLTKDLAQMETDTKDMISLAAQVRRVMVGTAGSDVTRAALVRMSISSMQSLSDVVLSFSSASPLTLSQSTAAMEELEAGQEKIVTFEVQASAKAFVPSLQCSVTARGVAGDVMVTRAMTVHLPLSLGFSLSPLTHDMERERERERERDKKKEAGMVTLNVRVPRIPDDVPNPLEALVHTGPKPEAEGQHEGETKGETQTDDTKGIPGIRIQSLAGPTVDVSLNHFPTHSVYTLNTGIWLDTSGRLFRRDDLLP
;
A
#
# COMPACT_ATOMS: atom_id res chain seq x y z
N MET A 1 11.84 -10.51 -3.79
CA MET A 1 12.58 -11.78 -3.72
C MET A 1 13.81 -11.55 -2.84
N SER A 2 13.95 -12.20 -1.68
CA SER A 2 15.27 -12.21 -1.01
C SER A 2 16.11 -13.34 -1.60
N LEU A 3 17.38 -13.05 -1.86
CA LEU A 3 18.37 -14.02 -2.34
C LEU A 3 18.81 -14.99 -1.22
N PHE A 4 18.67 -14.57 0.04
CA PHE A 4 19.09 -15.30 1.21
C PHE A 4 17.89 -15.92 1.93
N GLY A 5 18.06 -17.16 2.40
CA GLY A 5 17.14 -17.84 3.31
C GLY A 5 17.80 -18.05 4.66
N THR A 6 17.02 -17.98 5.74
CA THR A 6 17.45 -18.57 7.00
C THR A 6 17.50 -20.10 6.87
N ARG A 7 18.43 -20.74 7.57
CA ARG A 7 18.49 -22.21 7.65
C ARG A 7 17.99 -22.64 9.02
N GLU A 8 17.07 -23.60 9.02
CA GLU A 8 16.59 -24.24 10.24
C GLU A 8 17.70 -25.12 10.84
N TYR A 9 17.89 -25.01 12.15
CA TYR A 9 18.79 -25.87 12.92
C TYR A 9 18.00 -26.88 13.74
N TRP A 10 16.89 -26.42 14.33
CA TRP A 10 15.98 -27.19 15.17
C TRP A 10 14.62 -26.50 15.15
N ALA A 11 13.53 -27.26 15.11
CA ALA A 11 12.18 -26.72 15.21
C ALA A 11 11.27 -27.70 15.96
N THR A 12 10.28 -27.16 16.66
CA THR A 12 9.23 -27.95 17.30
C THR A 12 7.92 -27.17 17.31
N ARG A 13 6.84 -27.85 17.62
CA ARG A 13 5.56 -27.21 17.90
C ARG A 13 5.06 -27.69 19.25
N LEU A 14 4.77 -26.72 20.12
CA LEU A 14 4.21 -27.00 21.43
C LEU A 14 2.85 -27.67 21.26
N THR A 15 2.68 -28.83 21.87
CA THR A 15 1.48 -29.66 21.75
C THR A 15 0.61 -29.48 22.98
N GLY A 16 -0.42 -28.64 22.85
CA GLY A 16 -1.45 -28.45 23.86
C GLY A 16 -2.64 -27.67 23.31
N PRO A 17 -3.86 -27.91 23.81
CA PRO A 17 -4.99 -27.06 23.48
C PRO A 17 -4.77 -25.64 24.03
N ASP A 18 -5.17 -24.66 23.24
CA ASP A 18 -5.27 -23.24 23.60
C ASP A 18 -4.00 -22.66 24.27
N GLN A 19 -2.84 -23.01 23.73
CA GLN A 19 -1.56 -22.39 24.10
C GLN A 19 -1.34 -21.12 23.28
N GLU A 20 -1.34 -19.99 23.98
CA GLU A 20 -1.02 -18.66 23.46
C GLU A 20 0.30 -18.14 24.06
N PHE A 21 0.99 -17.30 23.28
CA PHE A 21 2.30 -16.71 23.58
C PHE A 21 2.37 -15.27 23.09
N ASP A 22 3.18 -14.46 23.78
CA ASP A 22 3.42 -13.05 23.45
C ASP A 22 4.93 -12.73 23.56
N ARG A 23 5.28 -11.46 23.38
CA ARG A 23 6.64 -10.92 23.28
C ARG A 23 7.61 -11.35 24.38
N ASP A 24 7.13 -11.46 25.61
CA ASP A 24 7.97 -11.77 26.78
C ASP A 24 7.90 -13.27 27.18
N SER A 25 7.22 -14.11 26.38
CA SER A 25 7.02 -15.55 26.66
C SER A 25 8.25 -16.44 26.39
N MET A 26 9.30 -15.93 25.75
CA MET A 26 10.49 -16.72 25.36
C MET A 26 11.81 -16.04 25.74
N VAL A 27 12.73 -16.81 26.32
CA VAL A 27 14.13 -16.43 26.58
C VAL A 27 15.06 -17.52 26.02
N PHE A 28 16.22 -17.12 25.48
CA PHE A 28 17.25 -18.04 25.00
C PHE A 28 18.61 -17.66 25.58
N GLU A 29 18.84 -18.02 26.84
CA GLU A 29 20.00 -17.62 27.64
C GLU A 29 20.55 -18.80 28.45
N PRO A 30 21.84 -18.75 28.86
CA PRO A 30 22.39 -19.80 29.71
C PRO A 30 21.73 -19.75 31.09
N LEU A 31 21.31 -20.92 31.55
CA LEU A 31 20.61 -21.14 32.82
C LEU A 31 21.47 -21.94 33.80
N GLU A 32 22.27 -22.88 33.29
CA GLU A 32 23.24 -23.68 34.04
C GLU A 32 24.64 -23.05 33.95
N THR A 33 25.59 -23.58 34.73
CA THR A 33 27.00 -23.15 34.72
C THR A 33 27.80 -23.67 33.53
N ASP A 34 27.18 -24.44 32.63
CA ASP A 34 27.78 -24.92 31.38
C ASP A 34 27.98 -23.79 30.33
N GLY A 35 27.24 -22.69 30.48
CA GLY A 35 27.26 -21.56 29.55
C GLY A 35 26.49 -21.81 28.24
N GLU A 36 25.79 -22.94 28.11
CA GLU A 36 24.94 -23.20 26.94
C GLU A 36 23.59 -22.50 27.11
N SER A 37 23.16 -21.72 26.11
CA SER A 37 21.83 -21.14 26.10
C SER A 37 20.77 -22.24 26.07
N ARG A 38 19.89 -22.23 27.06
CA ARG A 38 18.69 -23.08 27.09
C ARG A 38 17.52 -22.26 26.59
N LEU A 39 16.68 -22.87 25.78
CA LEU A 39 15.48 -22.22 25.25
C LEU A 39 14.35 -22.41 26.26
N ILE A 40 13.85 -21.32 26.81
CA ILE A 40 12.84 -21.33 27.88
C ILE A 40 11.59 -20.63 27.36
N VAL A 41 10.45 -21.31 27.47
CA VAL A 41 9.16 -20.83 26.98
C VAL A 41 8.09 -20.97 28.05
N GLY A 42 7.32 -19.90 28.30
CA GLY A 42 6.19 -19.89 29.21
C GLY A 42 4.90 -19.49 28.50
N SER A 43 3.84 -20.30 28.61
CA SER A 43 2.53 -20.04 27.99
C SER A 43 1.55 -19.35 28.95
N PHE A 44 0.62 -18.59 28.38
CA PHE A 44 -0.53 -18.04 29.10
C PHE A 44 -1.41 -19.10 29.77
N ASN A 45 -1.36 -20.37 29.35
CA ASN A 45 -2.10 -21.46 30.01
C ASN A 45 -1.43 -22.02 31.30
N GLY A 46 -0.26 -21.47 31.68
CA GLY A 46 0.55 -21.87 32.84
C GLY A 46 1.68 -22.86 32.55
N THR A 47 1.84 -23.34 31.32
CA THR A 47 2.89 -24.32 30.98
C THR A 47 4.25 -23.65 30.83
N LEU A 48 5.23 -24.05 31.64
CA LEU A 48 6.64 -23.69 31.55
C LEU A 48 7.41 -24.85 30.93
N SER A 49 8.24 -24.61 29.92
CA SER A 49 9.09 -25.63 29.30
C SER A 49 10.49 -25.14 29.00
N VAL A 50 11.48 -26.01 29.22
CA VAL A 50 12.92 -25.73 29.00
C VAL A 50 13.48 -26.77 28.03
N TYR A 51 14.03 -26.30 26.92
CA TYR A 51 14.56 -27.10 25.82
C TYR A 51 16.08 -27.03 25.72
N ARG A 52 16.72 -28.19 25.51
CA ARG A 52 18.10 -28.31 25.05
C ARG A 52 18.08 -28.40 23.53
N VAL A 53 18.51 -27.34 22.87
CA VAL A 53 18.56 -27.32 21.41
C VAL A 53 19.79 -28.13 20.97
N ARG A 54 19.60 -29.13 20.11
CA ARG A 54 20.66 -30.02 19.59
C ARG A 54 20.64 -30.06 18.06
N SER A 55 21.75 -30.50 17.46
CA SER A 55 21.81 -30.80 16.03
C SER A 55 21.05 -32.09 15.70
N GLY A 56 20.31 -32.09 14.60
CA GLY A 56 19.54 -33.25 14.12
C GLY A 56 18.01 -33.08 14.15
N GLY A 57 17.51 -31.92 14.58
CA GLY A 57 16.07 -31.68 14.76
C GLY A 57 15.58 -32.06 16.16
N HIS A 58 14.26 -31.96 16.39
CA HIS A 58 13.67 -32.16 17.72
C HIS A 58 13.53 -33.65 18.10
N ALA A 59 14.21 -34.04 19.16
CA ALA A 59 14.00 -35.32 19.87
C ALA A 59 13.17 -35.13 21.15
N ALA A 60 12.54 -36.20 21.65
CA ALA A 60 11.82 -36.14 22.93
C ALA A 60 12.74 -35.74 24.10
N ASP A 61 14.00 -36.21 24.06
CA ASP A 61 15.05 -35.92 25.05
C ASP A 61 15.58 -34.48 25.01
N ASP A 62 15.06 -33.63 24.12
CA ASP A 62 15.37 -32.20 24.09
C ASP A 62 14.53 -31.42 25.10
N VAL A 63 13.39 -31.96 25.55
CA VAL A 63 12.61 -31.40 26.67
C VAL A 63 13.34 -31.75 27.98
N ILE A 64 13.98 -30.76 28.60
CA ILE A 64 14.73 -30.95 29.86
C ILE A 64 13.81 -30.84 31.08
N PHE A 65 12.82 -29.95 30.98
CA PHE A 65 11.81 -29.68 32.00
C PHE A 65 10.52 -29.25 31.29
N SER A 66 9.38 -29.74 31.76
CA SER A 66 8.06 -29.24 31.38
C SER A 66 7.08 -29.45 32.53
N GLU A 67 6.52 -28.37 33.06
CA GLU A 67 5.56 -28.39 34.16
C GLU A 67 4.46 -27.35 33.94
N ARG A 68 3.24 -27.65 34.41
CA ARG A 68 2.13 -26.71 34.40
C ARG A 68 1.99 -26.03 35.76
N LEU A 69 2.46 -24.79 35.83
CA LEU A 69 2.28 -23.91 36.98
C LEU A 69 0.79 -23.55 37.16
N PRO A 70 0.35 -23.23 38.39
CA PRO A 70 -1.07 -22.97 38.69
C PRO A 70 -1.60 -21.64 38.11
N ASN A 71 -0.71 -20.74 37.67
CA ASN A 71 -1.05 -19.40 37.19
C ASN A 71 -0.52 -19.17 35.76
N PRO A 72 -1.20 -18.35 34.92
CA PRO A 72 -0.69 -17.89 33.63
C PRO A 72 0.72 -17.31 33.71
N ILE A 73 1.58 -17.58 32.72
CA ILE A 73 2.94 -17.03 32.63
C ILE A 73 2.94 -15.86 31.65
N LEU A 74 3.03 -14.64 32.17
CA LEU A 74 2.99 -13.40 31.36
C LEU A 74 4.36 -13.07 30.75
N ALA A 75 5.44 -13.34 31.47
CA ALA A 75 6.80 -13.12 31.02
C ALA A 75 7.77 -14.11 31.68
N VAL A 76 8.88 -14.38 31.01
CA VAL A 76 9.99 -15.18 31.52
C VAL A 76 11.28 -14.35 31.46
N CYS A 77 12.14 -14.43 32.48
CA CYS A 77 13.44 -13.76 32.53
C CYS A 77 14.50 -14.65 33.16
N VAL A 78 15.78 -14.45 32.80
CA VAL A 78 16.93 -15.17 33.40
C VAL A 78 17.97 -14.17 33.89
N GLY A 79 18.44 -14.32 35.13
CA GLY A 79 19.45 -13.44 35.73
C GLY A 79 19.79 -13.78 37.17
N ASP A 80 20.87 -13.24 37.71
CA ASP A 80 21.25 -13.39 39.12
C ASP A 80 20.70 -12.24 39.96
N ILE A 81 19.39 -12.28 40.21
CA ILE A 81 18.72 -11.23 41.00
C ILE A 81 19.06 -11.35 42.49
N LEU A 82 19.22 -12.57 43.01
CA LEU A 82 19.61 -12.79 44.41
C LEU A 82 21.07 -12.40 44.72
N GLY A 83 21.91 -12.07 43.71
CA GLY A 83 23.32 -11.72 43.92
C GLY A 83 24.15 -12.90 44.44
N SER A 84 23.83 -14.09 43.96
CA SER A 84 24.35 -15.38 44.42
C SER A 84 25.51 -15.93 43.58
N GLY A 85 25.83 -15.28 42.46
CA GLY A 85 26.70 -15.82 41.41
C GLY A 85 26.03 -16.89 40.53
N SER A 86 24.81 -17.33 40.86
CA SER A 86 24.06 -18.33 40.10
C SER A 86 22.83 -17.72 39.44
N ARG A 87 22.69 -17.90 38.11
CA ARG A 87 21.52 -17.42 37.37
C ARG A 87 20.24 -18.12 37.87
N GLN A 88 19.19 -17.35 38.10
CA GLN A 88 17.85 -17.83 38.42
C GLN A 88 16.93 -17.67 37.21
N LEU A 89 15.89 -18.49 37.17
CA LEU A 89 14.75 -18.34 36.27
C LEU A 89 13.63 -17.59 36.99
N LEU A 90 13.06 -16.58 36.35
CA LEU A 90 11.97 -15.78 36.88
C LEU A 90 10.74 -15.92 35.99
N VAL A 91 9.61 -16.15 36.65
CA VAL A 91 8.31 -16.35 36.03
C VAL A 91 7.37 -15.26 36.54
N LEU A 92 6.85 -14.45 35.63
CA LEU A 92 5.91 -13.37 35.94
C LEU A 92 4.48 -13.91 35.82
N HIS A 93 3.73 -13.85 36.93
CA HIS A 93 2.32 -14.21 36.99
C HIS A 93 1.45 -12.95 37.22
N PRO A 94 0.12 -13.00 36.97
CA PRO A 94 -0.77 -11.85 37.14
C PRO A 94 -0.80 -11.20 38.54
N ARG A 95 -0.24 -11.85 39.56
CA ARG A 95 -0.18 -11.35 40.96
C ARG A 95 1.14 -11.62 41.69
N SER A 96 2.11 -12.28 41.06
CA SER A 96 3.38 -12.65 41.69
C SER A 96 4.54 -12.68 40.68
N VAL A 97 5.76 -12.54 41.17
CA VAL A 97 6.97 -13.01 40.48
C VAL A 97 7.50 -14.20 41.26
N GLU A 98 7.68 -15.33 40.59
CA GLU A 98 8.26 -16.54 41.19
C GLU A 98 9.69 -16.73 40.68
N VAL A 99 10.62 -16.95 41.62
CA VAL A 99 12.06 -17.08 41.40
C VAL A 99 12.44 -18.53 41.63
N PHE A 100 12.83 -19.21 40.56
CA PHE A 100 13.25 -20.60 40.56
C PHE A 100 14.77 -20.69 40.44
N LYS A 101 15.39 -21.53 41.26
CA LYS A 101 16.80 -21.88 41.12
C LYS A 101 16.91 -23.18 40.31
N PRO A 102 17.63 -23.18 39.17
CA PRO A 102 17.92 -24.39 38.42
C PRO A 102 18.84 -25.32 39.23
N VAL A 103 18.44 -26.59 39.33
CA VAL A 103 19.24 -27.66 39.93
C VAL A 103 19.40 -28.77 38.88
N PRO A 104 20.59 -28.91 38.25
CA PRO A 104 20.80 -29.96 37.25
C PRO A 104 20.76 -31.34 37.93
N THR A 105 20.01 -32.25 37.32
CA THR A 105 19.78 -33.62 37.82
C THR A 105 20.20 -34.62 36.74
N ALA A 106 20.56 -35.86 37.13
CA ALA A 106 21.09 -36.86 36.21
C ALA A 106 20.19 -37.15 34.97
N THR A 107 18.87 -36.90 35.09
CA THR A 107 17.86 -37.10 34.04
C THR A 107 17.40 -35.80 33.37
N GLY A 108 17.84 -34.62 33.81
CA GLY A 108 17.29 -33.35 33.32
C GLY A 108 17.57 -32.16 34.23
N LEU A 109 16.54 -31.35 34.48
CA LEU A 109 16.62 -30.11 35.26
C LEU A 109 15.45 -30.05 36.23
N GLU A 110 15.71 -29.81 37.51
CA GLU A 110 14.69 -29.47 38.49
C GLU A 110 14.70 -27.96 38.75
N LEU A 111 13.51 -27.35 38.79
CA LEU A 111 13.34 -25.93 39.11
C LEU A 111 12.83 -25.78 40.54
N THR A 112 13.74 -25.45 41.46
CA THR A 112 13.38 -25.30 42.87
C THR A 112 12.84 -23.89 43.15
N PRO A 113 11.59 -23.70 43.62
CA PRO A 113 11.07 -22.38 43.95
C PRO A 113 11.77 -21.82 45.19
N VAL A 114 12.53 -20.72 45.03
CA VAL A 114 13.29 -20.09 46.12
C VAL A 114 12.53 -18.93 46.74
N HIS A 115 11.84 -18.13 45.93
CA HIS A 115 11.18 -16.92 46.40
C HIS A 115 9.92 -16.58 45.57
N SER A 116 8.92 -15.97 46.22
CA SER A 116 7.71 -15.49 45.55
C SER A 116 7.39 -14.07 46.02
N ILE A 117 7.48 -13.11 45.10
CA ILE A 117 7.24 -11.68 45.33
C ILE A 117 5.80 -11.36 44.97
N ARG A 118 4.96 -11.01 45.94
CA ARG A 118 3.57 -10.59 45.67
C ARG A 118 3.51 -9.17 45.11
N LEU A 119 2.82 -9.01 43.98
CA LEU A 119 2.62 -7.74 43.30
C LEU A 119 1.31 -7.07 43.73
N LYS A 120 1.34 -5.75 43.94
CA LYS A 120 0.16 -4.97 44.34
C LYS A 120 -0.80 -4.72 43.18
N ALA A 121 -0.25 -4.35 42.02
CA ALA A 121 -0.98 -4.16 40.77
C ALA A 121 -0.70 -5.34 39.84
N PRO A 122 -1.61 -5.67 38.90
CA PRO A 122 -1.33 -6.67 37.88
C PRO A 122 -0.20 -6.20 36.95
N PRO A 123 0.84 -7.03 36.72
CA PRO A 123 1.92 -6.72 35.79
C PRO A 123 1.47 -6.90 34.33
N CYS A 124 2.26 -6.34 33.41
CA CYS A 124 2.13 -6.57 31.97
C CYS A 124 3.44 -7.06 31.32
N SER A 125 4.59 -6.64 31.87
CA SER A 125 5.92 -7.00 31.39
C SER A 125 6.91 -6.90 32.55
N ALA A 126 7.99 -7.65 32.48
CA ALA A 126 9.13 -7.52 33.37
C ALA A 126 10.43 -7.72 32.60
N PHE A 127 11.48 -7.02 33.02
CA PHE A 127 12.82 -7.17 32.46
C PHE A 127 13.88 -7.03 33.55
N ILE A 128 15.03 -7.67 33.31
CA ILE A 128 16.19 -7.57 34.17
C ILE A 128 17.14 -6.53 33.57
N THR A 129 17.68 -5.68 34.43
CA THR A 129 18.72 -4.72 34.04
C THR A 129 19.78 -4.65 35.12
N THR A 130 20.98 -4.19 34.76
CA THR A 130 22.09 -3.93 35.68
C THR A 130 22.12 -2.45 36.04
N VAL A 131 22.09 -2.15 37.34
CA VAL A 131 22.31 -0.80 37.88
C VAL A 131 23.67 -0.79 38.59
N GLU A 132 24.48 0.22 38.30
CA GLU A 132 25.75 0.45 39.00
C GLU A 132 25.47 0.81 40.46
N ASP A 133 26.08 0.08 41.41
CA ASP A 133 25.83 0.34 42.81
C ASP A 133 26.70 1.50 43.31
N ARG A 134 26.09 2.68 43.47
CA ARG A 134 26.81 3.93 43.83
C ARG A 134 27.50 3.89 45.21
N ALA A 135 27.26 2.86 46.00
CA ALA A 135 27.92 2.58 47.28
C ALA A 135 29.20 1.72 47.13
N SER A 136 29.44 1.13 45.95
CA SER A 136 30.55 0.24 45.65
C SER A 136 31.00 0.46 44.21
N GLU A 137 32.11 1.18 44.02
CA GLU A 137 32.68 1.57 42.71
C GLU A 137 33.07 0.39 41.78
N SER A 138 32.78 -0.86 42.16
CA SER A 138 33.16 -2.06 41.40
C SER A 138 32.04 -3.12 41.29
N ALA A 139 30.85 -2.88 41.83
CA ALA A 139 29.75 -3.86 41.80
C ALA A 139 28.54 -3.34 41.00
N SER A 140 28.34 -3.86 39.79
CA SER A 140 27.05 -3.73 39.10
C SER A 140 26.08 -4.79 39.62
N ALA A 141 24.90 -4.37 40.05
CA ALA A 141 23.88 -5.26 40.61
C ALA A 141 22.72 -5.44 39.63
N GLN A 142 22.30 -6.69 39.41
CA GLN A 142 21.08 -6.95 38.65
C GLN A 142 19.84 -6.59 39.48
N VAL A 143 18.91 -5.91 38.84
CA VAL A 143 17.61 -5.51 39.39
C VAL A 143 16.50 -5.92 38.44
N LEU A 144 15.36 -6.30 39.01
CA LEU A 144 14.15 -6.62 38.26
C LEU A 144 13.28 -5.37 38.19
N CYS A 145 12.94 -4.95 36.98
CA CYS A 145 11.88 -3.97 36.76
C CYS A 145 10.59 -4.70 36.37
N VAL A 146 9.50 -4.40 37.06
CA VAL A 146 8.15 -4.88 36.74
C VAL A 146 7.28 -3.70 36.35
N VAL A 147 6.72 -3.76 35.16
CA VAL A 147 5.78 -2.78 34.61
C VAL A 147 4.36 -3.27 34.88
N SER A 148 3.53 -2.43 35.50
CA SER A 148 2.14 -2.74 35.82
C SER A 148 1.17 -2.19 34.77
N LEU A 149 0.03 -2.86 34.57
CA LEU A 149 -1.01 -2.45 33.60
C LEU A 149 -1.52 -1.01 33.80
N ASN A 150 -1.37 -0.45 35.01
CA ASN A 150 -1.78 0.90 35.39
C ASN A 150 -0.64 1.94 35.32
N GLY A 151 0.42 1.69 34.55
CA GLY A 151 1.57 2.60 34.43
C GLY A 151 2.41 2.72 35.72
N THR A 152 2.37 1.71 36.60
CA THR A 152 3.23 1.67 37.79
C THR A 152 4.51 0.89 37.51
N LEU A 153 5.66 1.56 37.64
CA LEU A 153 6.98 0.92 37.65
C LEU A 153 7.31 0.47 39.07
N THR A 154 7.74 -0.78 39.21
CA THR A 154 8.22 -1.31 40.49
C THR A 154 9.59 -1.95 40.29
N LEU A 155 10.58 -1.48 41.05
CA LEU A 155 11.95 -1.98 40.97
C LEU A 155 12.29 -2.83 42.20
N PHE A 156 12.86 -4.01 41.96
CA PHE A 156 13.32 -4.94 42.99
C PHE A 156 14.82 -5.18 42.86
N ARG A 157 15.52 -5.18 44.00
CA ARG A 157 16.92 -5.62 44.14
C ARG A 157 16.90 -6.81 45.08
N GLN A 158 17.39 -7.98 44.63
CA GLN A 158 17.22 -9.24 45.34
C GLN A 158 15.73 -9.48 45.68
N THR A 159 15.42 -9.73 46.94
CA THR A 159 14.04 -9.92 47.44
C THR A 159 13.36 -8.62 47.86
N GLN A 160 14.07 -7.47 47.85
CA GLN A 160 13.56 -6.21 48.38
C GLN A 160 13.06 -5.29 47.26
N ARG A 161 11.88 -4.71 47.48
CA ARG A 161 11.35 -3.65 46.61
C ARG A 161 12.03 -2.32 46.95
N LEU A 162 12.78 -1.77 46.01
CA LEU A 162 13.41 -0.45 46.15
C LEU A 162 12.35 0.66 46.12
N PHE A 163 11.51 0.69 45.09
CA PHE A 163 10.44 1.67 44.96
C PHE A 163 9.24 1.13 44.16
N SER A 164 8.12 1.85 44.21
CA SER A 164 6.94 1.62 43.35
C SER A 164 6.29 2.97 43.04
N VAL A 165 6.29 3.36 41.77
CA VAL A 165 5.88 4.71 41.30
C VAL A 165 4.91 4.58 40.14
N SER A 166 3.77 5.28 40.23
CA SER A 166 2.91 5.52 39.08
C SER A 166 3.41 6.72 38.30
N LEU A 167 3.60 6.56 36.98
CA LEU A 167 4.17 7.58 36.09
C LEU A 167 3.22 8.76 35.79
N GLY A 168 1.96 8.64 36.21
CA GLY A 168 0.92 9.66 36.08
C GLY A 168 -0.10 9.39 34.97
N SER A 169 -1.03 10.32 34.78
CA SER A 169 -2.21 10.15 33.90
C SER A 169 -1.91 10.06 32.40
N ALA A 170 -0.69 10.37 31.96
CA ALA A 170 -0.26 10.20 30.57
C ALA A 170 0.01 8.72 30.19
N TYR A 171 0.04 7.82 31.17
CA TYR A 171 0.37 6.40 31.02
C TYR A 171 -0.88 5.54 31.24
N ILE A 172 -1.86 5.71 30.34
CA ILE A 172 -3.17 5.02 30.41
C ILE A 172 -3.02 3.56 29.95
N LEU A 173 -2.26 3.36 28.87
CA LEU A 173 -1.92 2.04 28.36
C LEU A 173 -0.52 1.63 28.82
N PRO A 174 -0.26 0.32 28.95
CA PRO A 174 1.09 -0.17 29.15
C PRO A 174 1.93 0.08 27.89
N SER A 175 3.15 0.54 28.14
CA SER A 175 4.11 0.94 27.11
C SER A 175 5.43 0.22 27.30
N ALA A 176 6.23 0.16 26.23
CA ALA A 176 7.60 -0.31 26.30
C ALA A 176 8.46 0.58 27.20
N VAL A 177 9.39 -0.05 27.91
CA VAL A 177 10.27 0.55 28.91
C VAL A 177 11.67 -0.04 28.75
N ALA A 178 12.69 0.81 28.77
CA ALA A 178 14.09 0.39 28.80
C ALA A 178 14.87 1.14 29.89
N PHE A 179 16.04 0.65 30.23
CA PHE A 179 16.99 1.33 31.12
C PHE A 179 18.33 1.51 30.40
N ILE A 180 18.87 2.72 30.43
CA ILE A 180 20.19 3.08 29.89
C ILE A 180 21.19 3.08 31.06
N PRO A 181 22.07 2.07 31.18
CA PRO A 181 22.97 1.96 32.34
C PRO A 181 23.95 3.12 32.44
N SER A 182 24.55 3.53 31.31
CA SER A 182 25.58 4.59 31.23
C SER A 182 25.12 5.99 31.64
N LYS A 183 23.82 6.19 31.86
CA LYS A 183 23.22 7.45 32.33
C LYS A 183 22.37 7.28 33.58
N GLY A 184 22.09 6.05 34.02
CA GLY A 184 21.15 5.79 35.12
C GLY A 184 19.71 6.22 34.81
N GLN A 185 19.28 6.14 33.55
CA GLN A 185 18.00 6.68 33.08
C GLN A 185 17.03 5.58 32.62
N MET A 186 15.77 5.70 33.00
CA MET A 186 14.67 4.90 32.45
C MET A 186 14.04 5.65 31.28
N ILE A 187 13.94 4.98 30.13
CA ILE A 187 13.24 5.47 28.94
C ILE A 187 11.86 4.82 28.92
N VAL A 188 10.82 5.64 28.85
CA VAL A 188 9.42 5.19 28.90
C VAL A 188 8.62 5.89 27.81
N SER A 189 7.75 5.15 27.10
CA SER A 189 6.78 5.79 26.20
C SER A 189 5.44 6.06 26.91
N ASN A 190 4.84 7.23 26.66
CA ASN A 190 3.52 7.58 27.17
C ASN A 190 2.40 7.33 26.12
N SER A 191 1.13 7.40 26.52
CA SER A 191 -0.02 7.18 25.63
C SER A 191 -0.30 8.36 24.66
N GLN A 192 0.56 9.39 24.65
CA GLN A 192 0.54 10.51 23.70
C GLN A 192 1.63 10.38 22.62
N ASN A 193 2.20 9.19 22.46
CA ASN A 193 3.33 8.88 21.56
C ASN A 193 4.57 9.74 21.82
N GLN A 194 4.82 10.13 23.07
CA GLN A 194 6.10 10.70 23.47
C GLN A 194 6.96 9.62 24.14
N VAL A 195 8.26 9.69 23.89
CA VAL A 195 9.28 8.93 24.63
C VAL A 195 9.93 9.91 25.60
N GLU A 196 9.90 9.56 26.88
CA GLU A 196 10.37 10.39 28.00
C GLU A 196 11.57 9.69 28.67
N ALA A 197 12.64 10.44 28.96
CA ALA A 197 13.69 9.99 29.86
C ALA A 197 13.43 10.48 31.28
N VAL A 198 13.55 9.56 32.23
CA VAL A 198 13.36 9.80 33.66
C VAL A 198 14.58 9.27 34.42
N ASP A 199 15.22 10.11 35.23
CA ASP A 199 16.35 9.69 36.06
C ASP A 199 15.90 8.68 37.13
N LEU A 200 16.71 7.64 37.34
CA LEU A 200 16.43 6.61 38.35
C LEU A 200 16.34 7.18 39.77
N ASP A 201 17.17 8.18 40.09
CA ASP A 201 17.16 8.88 41.38
C ASP A 201 15.80 9.56 41.63
N SER A 202 15.21 10.17 40.61
CA SER A 202 13.91 10.84 40.70
C SER A 202 12.75 9.86 40.84
N LEU A 203 12.84 8.66 40.25
CA LEU A 203 11.91 7.56 40.51
C LEU A 203 12.07 7.01 41.94
N TYR A 204 13.31 6.85 42.41
CA TYR A 204 13.58 6.39 43.78
C TYR A 204 13.02 7.37 44.81
N LEU A 205 13.23 8.69 44.62
CA LEU A 205 12.67 9.74 45.46
C LEU A 205 11.12 9.76 45.40
N ALA A 206 10.52 9.78 44.20
CA ALA A 206 9.06 9.82 44.04
C ALA A 206 8.35 8.58 44.62
N GLY A 207 9.03 7.42 44.67
CA GLY A 207 8.51 6.17 45.21
C GLY A 207 8.84 5.91 46.67
N SER A 208 9.69 6.74 47.29
CA SER A 208 9.98 6.68 48.71
C SER A 208 8.76 7.11 49.53
N ALA A 209 8.55 6.44 50.67
CA ALA A 209 7.46 6.77 51.58
C ALA A 209 7.64 8.12 52.30
N THR A 210 8.87 8.65 52.38
CA THR A 210 9.20 9.85 53.16
C THR A 210 8.97 11.16 52.41
N THR A 211 9.24 11.21 51.10
CA THR A 211 9.19 12.47 50.33
C THR A 211 8.62 12.24 48.93
N LYS A 212 7.30 12.38 48.77
CA LYS A 212 6.64 12.29 47.45
C LYS A 212 6.95 13.50 46.57
N GLN A 213 8.12 13.52 45.93
CA GLN A 213 8.45 14.51 44.92
C GLN A 213 7.78 14.19 43.57
N ARG A 214 7.62 15.20 42.71
CA ARG A 214 7.13 15.01 41.34
C ARG A 214 8.27 14.44 40.50
N ILE A 215 7.94 13.47 39.65
CA ILE A 215 8.90 12.83 38.73
C ILE A 215 9.47 13.89 37.77
N SER A 216 10.77 14.18 37.87
CA SER A 216 11.48 15.01 36.89
C SER A 216 11.72 14.22 35.61
N ARG A 217 11.40 14.83 34.48
CA ARG A 217 11.72 14.32 33.13
C ARG A 217 12.94 15.08 32.64
N VAL A 218 13.90 14.37 32.07
CA VAL A 218 15.13 14.95 31.52
C VAL A 218 14.85 15.54 30.15
N TRP A 219 14.18 14.76 29.32
CA TRP A 219 13.70 15.14 28.00
C TRP A 219 12.41 14.39 27.65
N SER A 220 11.68 14.90 26.65
CA SER A 220 10.55 14.23 26.02
C SER A 220 10.58 14.49 24.52
N THR A 221 10.45 13.42 23.74
CA THR A 221 10.56 13.44 22.28
C THR A 221 9.31 12.80 21.68
N SER A 222 8.58 13.53 20.83
CA SER A 222 7.42 13.00 20.13
C SER A 222 7.82 12.06 18.99
N VAL A 223 7.16 10.92 18.91
CA VAL A 223 7.41 9.84 17.95
C VAL A 223 6.18 9.63 17.07
N GLU A 224 6.40 9.27 15.80
CA GLU A 224 5.31 8.95 14.87
C GLU A 224 4.68 7.58 15.19
N GLY A 225 3.47 7.61 15.76
CA GLY A 225 2.69 6.41 16.09
C GLY A 225 3.04 5.80 17.45
N ARG A 226 2.34 4.70 17.78
CA ARG A 226 2.55 3.99 19.06
C ARG A 226 3.93 3.34 19.07
N VAL A 227 4.65 3.46 20.19
CA VAL A 227 5.88 2.69 20.41
C VAL A 227 5.53 1.22 20.67
N LEU A 228 6.10 0.32 19.86
CA LEU A 228 6.04 -1.13 20.04
C LEU A 228 7.11 -1.60 21.04
N ASP A 229 8.32 -1.06 20.92
CA ASP A 229 9.45 -1.48 21.73
C ASP A 229 10.48 -0.36 21.93
N ILE A 230 11.23 -0.45 23.04
CA ILE A 230 12.40 0.36 23.34
C ILE A 230 13.49 -0.58 23.83
N MET A 231 14.67 -0.49 23.24
CA MET A 231 15.84 -1.24 23.72
C MET A 231 17.05 -0.34 23.89
N ALA A 232 17.75 -0.54 25.00
CA ALA A 232 19.04 0.07 25.29
C ALA A 232 20.11 -1.03 25.36
N PRO A 233 21.36 -0.76 24.95
CA PRO A 233 22.44 -1.73 25.09
C PRO A 233 22.77 -1.98 26.57
N PRO A 234 23.22 -3.19 26.94
CA PRO A 234 23.81 -3.47 28.25
C PRO A 234 25.03 -2.59 28.57
N PRO A 235 25.52 -2.55 29.83
CA PRO A 235 26.70 -1.76 30.21
C PRO A 235 27.92 -2.07 29.33
N GLY A 236 28.66 -1.03 28.94
CA GLY A 236 29.78 -1.12 27.99
C GLY A 236 29.38 -1.46 26.54
N GLY A 237 28.07 -1.48 26.24
CA GLY A 237 27.53 -1.73 24.91
C GLY A 237 27.19 -0.45 24.14
N VAL A 238 27.41 -0.47 22.83
CA VAL A 238 27.09 0.64 21.91
C VAL A 238 26.31 0.16 20.70
N LEU A 239 25.37 0.97 20.19
CA LEU A 239 24.56 0.66 19.00
C LEU A 239 25.30 0.92 17.66
N GLY A 240 26.52 1.47 17.74
CA GLY A 240 27.37 1.74 16.58
C GLY A 240 26.95 2.91 15.69
N VAL A 241 25.81 3.55 15.98
CA VAL A 241 25.49 4.89 15.50
C VAL A 241 26.09 5.89 16.51
N PRO A 242 26.97 6.83 16.09
CA PRO A 242 27.61 7.77 17.01
C PRO A 242 26.60 8.55 17.86
N GLY A 243 26.76 8.51 19.17
CA GLY A 243 25.88 9.19 20.13
C GLY A 243 24.54 8.50 20.43
N ALA A 244 24.20 7.38 19.77
CA ALA A 244 22.94 6.68 20.02
C ALA A 244 22.96 5.90 21.34
N ALA A 245 22.03 6.23 22.23
CA ALA A 245 21.92 5.66 23.57
C ALA A 245 20.82 4.60 23.68
N CYS A 246 19.76 4.71 22.90
CA CYS A 246 18.72 3.68 22.79
C CYS A 246 18.11 3.64 21.38
N VAL A 247 17.34 2.59 21.10
CA VAL A 247 16.54 2.46 19.88
C VAL A 247 15.07 2.26 20.23
N VAL A 248 14.19 2.87 19.45
CA VAL A 248 12.74 2.83 19.60
C VAL A 248 12.13 2.28 18.31
N ALA A 249 11.29 1.25 18.42
CA ALA A 249 10.53 0.69 17.31
C ALA A 249 9.08 1.17 17.37
N THR A 250 8.59 1.72 16.27
CA THR A 250 7.16 1.95 15.98
C THR A 250 6.72 0.91 14.94
N PRO A 251 5.43 0.84 14.55
CA PRO A 251 5.01 -0.06 13.48
C PRO A 251 5.80 0.11 12.19
N HIS A 252 6.17 1.33 11.79
CA HIS A 252 6.79 1.59 10.47
C HIS A 252 8.16 2.29 10.53
N SER A 253 8.68 2.60 11.72
CA SER A 253 9.98 3.28 11.88
C SER A 253 10.82 2.64 12.99
N LEU A 254 12.13 2.58 12.75
CA LEU A 254 13.16 2.33 13.76
C LEU A 254 13.94 3.63 13.99
N LEU A 255 13.88 4.15 15.21
CA LEU A 255 14.45 5.43 15.61
C LEU A 255 15.62 5.22 16.56
N TYR A 256 16.80 5.75 16.23
CA TYR A 256 17.94 5.83 17.13
C TYR A 256 17.91 7.18 17.87
N LEU A 257 17.82 7.14 19.20
CA LEU A 257 17.78 8.34 20.03
C LEU A 257 19.12 8.57 20.73
N SER A 258 19.53 9.83 20.83
CA SER A 258 20.67 10.26 21.66
C SER A 258 20.35 10.19 23.15
N ALA A 259 21.35 10.33 24.01
CA ALA A 259 21.14 10.40 25.46
C ALA A 259 20.34 11.63 25.90
N GLU A 260 20.28 12.65 25.05
CA GLU A 260 19.55 13.92 25.21
C GLU A 260 18.16 13.90 24.55
N GLY A 261 17.76 12.76 23.95
CA GLY A 261 16.46 12.58 23.30
C GLY A 261 16.39 12.99 21.84
N GLY A 262 17.49 13.46 21.24
CA GLY A 262 17.53 13.82 19.82
C GLY A 262 17.39 12.59 18.92
N ILE A 263 16.56 12.66 17.88
CA ILE A 263 16.48 11.63 16.84
C ILE A 263 17.73 11.75 15.96
N LEU A 264 18.62 10.75 16.01
CA LEU A 264 19.88 10.74 15.26
C LEU A 264 19.74 10.06 13.90
N LEU A 265 18.90 9.03 13.82
CA LEU A 265 18.64 8.27 12.61
C LEU A 265 17.23 7.68 12.68
N GLU A 266 16.47 7.84 11.59
CA GLU A 266 15.24 7.12 11.34
C GLU A 266 15.44 6.17 10.15
N SER A 267 15.02 4.92 10.31
CA SER A 267 14.83 3.96 9.20
C SER A 267 13.36 3.64 9.08
N ARG A 268 12.74 3.91 7.92
CA ARG A 268 11.32 3.63 7.66
C ARG A 268 11.13 2.31 6.90
N PHE A 269 10.01 1.64 7.13
CA PHE A 269 9.71 0.29 6.63
C PHE A 269 8.29 0.23 6.00
N ASP A 270 8.19 -0.36 4.81
CA ASP A 270 6.91 -0.54 4.11
C ASP A 270 5.99 -1.52 4.86
N ASN A 271 6.55 -2.64 5.32
CA ASN A 271 5.86 -3.63 6.14
C ASN A 271 5.94 -3.24 7.62
N PRO A 272 4.88 -3.45 8.42
CA PRO A 272 4.96 -3.18 9.83
C PRO A 272 5.87 -4.18 10.56
N ILE A 273 6.62 -3.68 11.55
CA ILE A 273 7.50 -4.43 12.45
C ILE A 273 6.63 -5.29 13.39
N ALA A 274 6.98 -6.58 13.51
CA ALA A 274 6.36 -7.51 14.45
C ALA A 274 7.14 -7.57 15.77
N CYS A 275 8.45 -7.82 15.73
CA CYS A 275 9.29 -7.90 16.92
C CYS A 275 10.75 -7.49 16.65
N MET A 276 11.49 -7.20 17.73
CA MET A 276 12.87 -6.72 17.70
C MET A 276 13.70 -7.36 18.82
N LYS A 277 15.03 -7.47 18.64
CA LYS A 277 15.98 -7.83 19.71
C LYS A 277 17.38 -7.26 19.45
N LEU A 278 18.04 -6.74 20.49
CA LEU A 278 19.47 -6.43 20.45
C LEU A 278 20.33 -7.70 20.54
N TYR A 279 21.37 -7.79 19.70
CA TYR A 279 22.34 -8.89 19.72
C TYR A 279 23.78 -8.35 19.67
N PRO A 280 24.76 -8.99 20.34
CA PRO A 280 26.16 -8.59 20.24
C PRO A 280 26.75 -8.98 18.88
N VAL A 281 27.27 -8.00 18.13
CA VAL A 281 27.92 -8.17 16.83
C VAL A 281 29.39 -8.56 17.02
N ASN A 282 30.12 -7.74 17.80
CA ASN A 282 31.48 -8.03 18.19
C ASN A 282 31.45 -8.50 19.64
N ARG A 283 31.93 -9.73 19.87
CA ARG A 283 32.42 -10.13 21.18
C ARG A 283 33.93 -9.91 21.14
N PRO A 284 34.51 -9.06 22.01
CA PRO A 284 35.96 -9.07 22.16
C PRO A 284 36.41 -10.50 22.49
N SER A 285 37.55 -10.90 21.95
CA SER A 285 38.32 -12.00 22.51
C SER A 285 38.64 -11.68 23.97
N ASP A 286 38.86 -12.71 24.80
CA ASP A 286 39.07 -12.53 26.25
C ASP A 286 40.27 -11.62 26.61
N ASP A 287 41.14 -11.30 25.64
CA ASP A 287 42.27 -10.37 25.77
C ASP A 287 41.91 -8.86 25.59
N ASP A 288 40.80 -8.51 24.90
CA ASP A 288 40.44 -7.11 24.57
C ASP A 288 39.42 -6.51 25.55
N THR A 289 39.82 -6.34 26.82
CA THR A 289 38.95 -5.84 27.90
C THR A 289 38.40 -4.43 27.68
N ASP A 290 39.10 -3.59 26.91
CA ASP A 290 38.78 -2.16 26.72
C ASP A 290 37.94 -1.87 25.45
N ALA A 291 37.61 -2.89 24.64
CA ALA A 291 36.88 -2.70 23.39
C ALA A 291 35.35 -2.57 23.61
N GLU A 292 34.77 -1.43 23.21
CA GLU A 292 33.32 -1.21 23.25
C GLU A 292 32.54 -2.34 22.55
N ARG A 293 31.56 -2.93 23.25
CA ARG A 293 30.79 -4.05 22.71
C ARG A 293 29.74 -3.54 21.73
N LEU A 294 29.98 -3.72 20.44
CA LEU A 294 29.03 -3.35 19.39
C LEU A 294 27.80 -4.26 19.42
N TYR A 295 26.62 -3.67 19.60
CA TYR A 295 25.32 -4.33 19.46
C TYR A 295 24.67 -3.95 18.11
N GLY A 296 24.07 -4.95 17.47
CA GLY A 296 23.20 -4.82 16.32
C GLY A 296 21.76 -5.12 16.72
N ILE A 297 20.84 -4.96 15.77
CA ILE A 297 19.41 -5.21 15.95
C ILE A 297 18.97 -6.31 15.00
N LEU A 298 18.32 -7.33 15.55
CA LEU A 298 17.46 -8.24 14.81
C LEU A 298 16.05 -7.63 14.80
N LEU A 299 15.47 -7.47 13.63
CA LEU A 299 14.15 -6.90 13.41
C LEU A 299 13.37 -7.84 12.50
N VAL A 300 12.12 -8.13 12.84
CA VAL A 300 11.27 -9.01 12.03
C VAL A 300 10.01 -8.27 11.63
N ASP A 301 9.68 -8.32 10.34
CA ASP A 301 8.45 -7.74 9.81
C ASP A 301 7.28 -8.73 9.94
N THR A 302 6.05 -8.21 9.88
CA THR A 302 4.80 -9.00 9.82
C THR A 302 4.74 -9.95 8.62
N GLN A 303 5.33 -9.58 7.48
CA GLN A 303 5.72 -10.56 6.45
C GLN A 303 7.00 -11.25 6.94
N PRO A 304 7.05 -12.59 7.08
CA PRO A 304 8.11 -13.29 7.82
C PRO A 304 9.48 -13.11 7.17
N ALA A 305 10.17 -12.05 7.58
CA ALA A 305 11.43 -11.60 7.03
C ALA A 305 12.27 -11.00 8.16
N LEU A 306 13.43 -11.60 8.40
CA LEU A 306 14.43 -11.11 9.35
C LEU A 306 15.31 -10.09 8.65
N SER A 307 15.36 -8.88 9.20
CA SER A 307 16.25 -7.79 8.85
C SER A 307 17.29 -7.61 9.96
N VAL A 308 18.57 -7.60 9.60
CA VAL A 308 19.69 -7.46 10.54
C VAL A 308 20.34 -6.10 10.34
N PHE A 309 20.30 -5.26 11.36
CA PHE A 309 20.89 -3.92 11.35
C PHE A 309 22.17 -3.86 12.16
N ILE A 310 23.22 -3.26 11.58
CA ILE A 310 24.52 -3.03 12.22
C ILE A 310 24.89 -1.56 11.97
N ARG A 311 25.23 -0.81 13.03
CA ARG A 311 25.60 0.63 12.92
C ARG A 311 24.55 1.47 12.15
N GLY A 312 23.26 1.21 12.38
CA GLY A 312 22.16 1.92 11.69
C GLY A 312 21.96 1.54 10.22
N ARG A 313 22.64 0.52 9.69
CA ARG A 313 22.51 0.08 8.30
C ARG A 313 22.02 -1.36 8.21
N LEU A 314 21.15 -1.64 7.24
CA LEU A 314 20.73 -3.00 6.93
C LEU A 314 21.94 -3.79 6.40
N ALA A 315 22.41 -4.76 7.19
CA ALA A 315 23.55 -5.62 6.86
C ALA A 315 23.11 -6.91 6.16
N TRP A 316 21.93 -7.45 6.50
CA TRP A 316 21.41 -8.69 5.92
C TRP A 316 19.88 -8.75 6.01
N ARG A 317 19.23 -9.45 5.06
CA ARG A 317 17.78 -9.70 5.11
C ARG A 317 17.40 -11.02 4.46
N ALA A 318 16.61 -11.86 5.14
CA ALA A 318 16.15 -13.14 4.60
C ALA A 318 14.71 -13.46 5.01
N LYS A 319 14.09 -14.38 4.27
CA LYS A 319 12.79 -14.94 4.64
C LYS A 319 12.94 -15.89 5.85
N LEU A 320 11.96 -15.84 6.75
CA LEU A 320 11.80 -16.74 7.90
C LEU A 320 10.77 -17.85 7.61
N PRO A 321 10.83 -18.98 8.32
CA PRO A 321 9.84 -20.05 8.19
C PRO A 321 8.48 -19.71 8.85
N ILE A 322 8.50 -18.91 9.91
CA ILE A 322 7.33 -18.47 10.69
C ILE A 322 7.35 -16.94 10.89
N THR A 323 6.20 -16.34 11.21
CA THR A 323 6.13 -14.96 11.71
C THR A 323 6.18 -15.01 13.24
N PRO A 324 7.29 -14.60 13.88
CA PRO A 324 7.43 -14.64 15.33
C PRO A 324 6.78 -13.42 16.03
N VAL A 325 6.31 -13.62 17.26
CA VAL A 325 6.00 -12.55 18.22
C VAL A 325 7.24 -12.17 19.03
N VAL A 326 8.14 -13.14 19.23
CA VAL A 326 9.38 -12.96 19.98
C VAL A 326 10.55 -13.61 19.25
N ILE A 327 11.65 -12.87 19.22
CA ILE A 327 12.94 -13.25 18.67
C ILE A 327 14.01 -13.13 19.76
N GLN A 328 14.85 -14.15 19.90
CA GLN A 328 15.98 -14.14 20.84
C GLN A 328 17.24 -14.63 20.11
N ALA A 329 18.40 -14.11 20.51
CA ALA A 329 19.70 -14.58 20.04
C ALA A 329 20.47 -15.22 21.20
N GLY A 330 21.07 -16.38 20.95
CA GLY A 330 21.80 -17.15 21.97
C GLY A 330 22.81 -18.11 21.35
N ASP A 331 23.53 -18.83 22.20
CA ASP A 331 24.65 -19.69 21.78
C ASP A 331 24.52 -21.10 22.34
N ILE A 332 24.96 -22.07 21.55
CA ILE A 332 25.15 -23.45 21.96
C ILE A 332 26.65 -23.75 21.82
N SER A 333 27.21 -24.67 22.60
CA SER A 333 28.66 -24.96 22.65
C SER A 333 29.36 -25.05 21.27
N GLN A 334 28.68 -25.58 20.26
CA GLN A 334 29.21 -25.73 18.90
C GLN A 334 28.88 -24.57 17.93
N MET A 335 27.85 -23.76 18.21
CA MET A 335 27.37 -22.70 17.30
C MET A 335 26.91 -21.45 18.06
N LYS A 336 27.56 -20.32 17.75
CA LYS A 336 27.26 -18.98 18.30
C LYS A 336 26.31 -18.21 17.39
N GLY A 337 25.48 -17.35 17.95
CA GLY A 337 24.58 -16.46 17.20
C GLY A 337 23.38 -17.18 16.57
N LEU A 338 22.88 -18.23 17.22
CA LEU A 338 21.63 -18.88 16.82
C LEU A 338 20.43 -17.99 17.20
N ILE A 339 19.42 -17.98 16.33
CA ILE A 339 18.25 -17.11 16.45
C ILE A 339 17.04 -18.00 16.74
N ALA A 340 16.49 -17.89 17.94
CA ALA A 340 15.23 -18.54 18.31
C ALA A 340 14.05 -17.64 17.93
N LEU A 341 12.97 -18.27 17.47
CA LEU A 341 11.74 -17.67 16.97
C LEU A 341 10.55 -18.40 17.62
N LEU A 342 9.55 -17.67 18.11
CA LEU A 342 8.28 -18.23 18.60
C LEU A 342 7.09 -17.45 18.04
N ASP A 343 6.13 -18.18 17.50
CA ASP A 343 4.82 -17.74 16.98
C ASP A 343 3.73 -17.80 18.07
N GLU A 344 2.66 -17.01 17.92
CA GLU A 344 1.49 -16.92 18.82
C GLU A 344 0.90 -18.30 19.14
N LYS A 345 1.01 -19.24 18.20
CA LYS A 345 0.42 -20.59 18.23
C LYS A 345 1.37 -21.68 18.72
N GLY A 346 2.49 -21.32 19.34
CA GLY A 346 3.46 -22.26 19.90
C GLY A 346 4.35 -22.95 18.87
N SER A 347 4.46 -22.41 17.65
CA SER A 347 5.45 -22.87 16.67
C SER A 347 6.81 -22.28 17.01
N ILE A 348 7.83 -23.10 17.23
CA ILE A 348 9.18 -22.67 17.58
C ILE A 348 10.15 -23.10 16.48
N ALA A 349 11.00 -22.17 16.04
CA ALA A 349 12.12 -22.47 15.15
C ALA A 349 13.40 -21.80 15.64
N VAL A 350 14.50 -22.55 15.70
CA VAL A 350 15.85 -22.04 15.91
C VAL A 350 16.57 -22.08 14.56
N VAL A 351 17.00 -20.91 14.10
CA VAL A 351 17.58 -20.72 12.77
C VAL A 351 18.96 -20.06 12.85
N TYR A 352 19.72 -20.20 11.76
CA TYR A 352 20.96 -19.46 11.53
C TYR A 352 20.94 -18.74 10.18
N LEU A 353 21.82 -17.75 10.05
CA LEU A 353 21.94 -16.93 8.85
C LEU A 353 22.53 -17.77 7.71
N GLY A 354 21.78 -17.95 6.61
CA GLY A 354 22.27 -18.63 5.42
C GLY A 354 23.30 -17.79 4.67
N THR A 355 24.55 -18.24 4.63
CA THR A 355 25.65 -17.59 3.90
C THR A 355 25.64 -17.88 2.40
N GLN A 356 25.07 -19.00 1.99
CA GLN A 356 24.84 -19.30 0.58
C GLN A 356 23.58 -18.56 0.11
N PRO A 357 23.64 -17.74 -0.95
CA PRO A 357 22.42 -17.36 -1.64
C PRO A 357 21.70 -18.64 -2.04
N SER A 358 20.38 -18.68 -1.89
CA SER A 358 19.61 -19.79 -2.44
C SER A 358 19.91 -19.86 -3.93
N SER A 359 20.61 -20.92 -4.35
CA SER A 359 20.74 -21.20 -5.76
C SER A 359 19.34 -21.52 -6.23
N VAL A 360 18.69 -20.51 -6.81
CA VAL A 360 17.64 -20.72 -7.79
C VAL A 360 18.35 -21.40 -8.97
N LEU A 361 18.56 -22.70 -8.82
CA LEU A 361 18.44 -23.64 -9.90
C LEU A 361 17.04 -23.36 -10.45
N THR A 362 17.00 -22.45 -11.44
CA THR A 362 15.91 -22.43 -12.40
C THR A 362 15.76 -23.87 -12.82
N ASN A 363 14.62 -24.46 -12.47
CA ASN A 363 14.40 -25.86 -12.68
C ASN A 363 14.60 -26.10 -14.18
N SER A 364 15.68 -26.77 -14.58
CA SER A 364 15.96 -27.09 -15.99
C SER A 364 15.04 -28.22 -16.49
N GLY A 365 13.85 -28.27 -15.92
CA GLY A 365 12.75 -29.13 -16.28
C GLY A 365 12.10 -28.62 -17.56
N LYS A 366 12.50 -29.26 -18.67
CA LYS A 366 11.93 -29.11 -20.01
C LYS A 366 12.24 -27.75 -20.65
N HIS A 367 13.45 -27.65 -21.20
CA HIS A 367 13.72 -26.74 -22.30
C HIS A 367 12.91 -27.20 -23.52
N ILE A 368 11.68 -26.71 -23.66
CA ILE A 368 10.90 -26.90 -24.90
C ILE A 368 11.75 -26.31 -26.05
N PRO A 369 12.00 -27.05 -27.14
CA PRO A 369 12.75 -26.51 -28.27
C PRO A 369 12.03 -25.29 -28.84
N LEU A 370 12.73 -24.15 -28.92
CA LEU A 370 12.15 -22.90 -29.43
C LEU A 370 11.51 -23.07 -30.82
N ALA A 371 12.09 -23.94 -31.66
CA ALA A 371 11.57 -24.29 -32.97
C ALA A 371 10.19 -24.99 -32.94
N GLU A 372 9.93 -25.84 -31.95
CA GLU A 372 8.64 -26.53 -31.81
C GLU A 372 7.55 -25.54 -31.34
N ALA A 373 7.87 -24.73 -30.33
CA ALA A 373 6.97 -23.67 -29.84
C ALA A 373 6.70 -22.60 -30.92
N GLU A 374 7.69 -22.26 -31.76
CA GLU A 374 7.48 -21.37 -32.91
C GLU A 374 6.62 -21.99 -34.01
N ALA A 375 6.76 -23.29 -34.27
CA ALA A 375 5.94 -24.00 -35.26
C ALA A 375 4.47 -24.04 -34.81
N GLU A 376 4.23 -24.44 -33.56
CA GLU A 376 2.89 -24.44 -32.94
C GLU A 376 2.27 -23.03 -32.96
N ARG A 377 3.02 -22.01 -32.54
CA ARG A 377 2.54 -20.62 -32.58
C ARG A 377 2.17 -20.18 -34.00
N ARG A 378 2.97 -20.53 -35.01
CA ARG A 378 2.68 -20.19 -36.42
C ARG A 378 1.43 -20.90 -36.94
N GLN A 379 1.21 -22.14 -36.53
CA GLN A 379 0.00 -22.90 -36.88
C GLN A 379 -1.24 -22.28 -36.24
N LEU A 380 -1.23 -22.06 -34.93
CA LEU A 380 -2.34 -21.41 -34.20
C LEU A 380 -2.68 -20.01 -34.76
N THR A 381 -1.69 -19.21 -35.18
CA THR A 381 -1.97 -17.90 -35.82
C THR A 381 -2.57 -18.02 -37.22
N LYS A 382 -2.34 -19.10 -37.96
CA LYS A 382 -3.01 -19.35 -39.25
C LYS A 382 -4.46 -19.79 -39.02
N ASP A 383 -4.66 -20.70 -38.08
CA ASP A 383 -5.98 -21.24 -37.75
C ASP A 383 -6.91 -20.11 -37.24
N LEU A 384 -6.39 -19.22 -36.37
CA LEU A 384 -7.11 -18.01 -35.94
C LEU A 384 -7.47 -17.06 -37.10
N ALA A 385 -6.53 -16.81 -38.03
CA ALA A 385 -6.78 -15.95 -39.17
C ALA A 385 -7.85 -16.51 -40.11
N GLN A 386 -7.93 -17.84 -40.25
CA GLN A 386 -8.93 -18.52 -41.04
C GLN A 386 -10.31 -18.53 -40.35
N MET A 387 -10.37 -18.74 -39.02
CA MET A 387 -11.62 -18.57 -38.26
C MET A 387 -12.16 -17.14 -38.31
N GLU A 388 -11.28 -16.13 -38.35
CA GLU A 388 -11.66 -14.72 -38.49
C GLU A 388 -12.21 -14.36 -39.88
N THR A 389 -11.89 -15.09 -40.94
CA THR A 389 -12.53 -14.91 -42.26
C THR A 389 -13.86 -15.64 -42.31
N ASP A 390 -13.89 -16.89 -41.87
CA ASP A 390 -15.06 -17.76 -41.99
C ASP A 390 -16.26 -17.24 -41.17
N THR A 391 -16.00 -16.59 -40.02
CA THR A 391 -17.04 -15.97 -39.18
C THR A 391 -17.61 -14.67 -39.75
N LYS A 392 -16.86 -13.90 -40.55
CA LYS A 392 -17.32 -12.61 -41.13
C LYS A 392 -18.30 -12.79 -42.29
N ASP A 393 -18.16 -13.88 -43.05
CA ASP A 393 -18.96 -14.15 -44.25
C ASP A 393 -20.19 -15.05 -44.01
N MET A 394 -20.38 -15.55 -42.78
CA MET A 394 -21.43 -16.54 -42.49
C MET A 394 -22.86 -15.98 -42.42
N ILE A 395 -23.05 -14.71 -42.04
CA ILE A 395 -24.36 -14.04 -41.96
C ILE A 395 -24.32 -12.82 -42.88
N SER A 396 -25.32 -12.62 -43.74
CA SER A 396 -25.51 -11.41 -44.53
C SER A 396 -26.79 -10.66 -44.13
N LEU A 397 -26.70 -9.34 -44.07
CA LEU A 397 -27.79 -8.43 -43.72
C LEU A 397 -27.97 -7.39 -44.83
N ALA A 398 -29.22 -7.13 -45.22
CA ALA A 398 -29.59 -6.05 -46.12
C ALA A 398 -30.85 -5.34 -45.61
N ALA A 399 -30.95 -4.03 -45.83
CA ALA A 399 -32.11 -3.24 -45.39
C ALA A 399 -32.66 -2.37 -46.52
N GLN A 400 -33.98 -2.41 -46.70
CA GLN A 400 -34.72 -1.54 -47.59
C GLN A 400 -35.69 -0.68 -46.77
N VAL A 401 -35.49 0.64 -46.75
CA VAL A 401 -36.36 1.58 -46.05
C VAL A 401 -37.43 2.09 -47.00
N ARG A 402 -38.71 1.99 -46.60
CA ARG A 402 -39.86 2.58 -47.31
C ARG A 402 -40.55 3.62 -46.44
N ARG A 403 -40.95 4.74 -47.05
CA ARG A 403 -41.73 5.78 -46.38
C ARG A 403 -43.18 5.32 -46.22
N VAL A 404 -43.75 5.48 -45.03
CA VAL A 404 -45.16 5.20 -44.74
C VAL A 404 -45.84 6.51 -44.27
N MET A 405 -47.17 6.52 -44.26
CA MET A 405 -48.00 7.72 -44.21
C MET A 405 -47.90 8.49 -42.88
N VAL A 406 -48.34 9.75 -42.93
CA VAL A 406 -48.54 10.60 -41.75
C VAL A 406 -49.92 10.29 -41.17
N GLY A 407 -49.95 9.70 -39.97
CA GLY A 407 -51.20 9.43 -39.26
C GLY A 407 -51.60 10.59 -38.34
N THR A 408 -52.81 11.12 -38.50
CA THR A 408 -53.41 12.09 -37.57
C THR A 408 -54.32 11.36 -36.57
N ALA A 409 -53.75 10.93 -35.44
CA ALA A 409 -54.52 10.39 -34.31
C ALA A 409 -54.27 11.27 -33.07
N GLY A 410 -55.17 12.24 -32.84
CA GLY A 410 -55.21 13.04 -31.60
C GLY A 410 -54.09 14.07 -31.42
N SER A 411 -54.21 15.24 -32.05
CA SER A 411 -53.40 16.46 -31.84
C SER A 411 -51.88 16.41 -32.11
N ASP A 412 -51.25 15.24 -32.14
CA ASP A 412 -49.85 15.06 -32.48
C ASP A 412 -49.67 14.36 -33.84
N VAL A 413 -48.84 14.95 -34.69
CA VAL A 413 -48.54 14.43 -36.04
C VAL A 413 -47.43 13.39 -35.92
N THR A 414 -47.78 12.10 -35.89
CA THR A 414 -46.80 11.02 -35.90
C THR A 414 -46.30 10.72 -37.32
N ARG A 415 -44.99 10.57 -37.48
CA ARG A 415 -44.35 10.23 -38.76
C ARG A 415 -43.67 8.86 -38.67
N ALA A 416 -43.88 8.03 -39.69
CA ALA A 416 -43.41 6.64 -39.71
C ALA A 416 -42.54 6.32 -40.93
N ALA A 417 -41.57 5.42 -40.74
CA ALA A 417 -40.90 4.72 -41.83
C ALA A 417 -40.90 3.22 -41.55
N LEU A 418 -41.13 2.41 -42.58
CA LEU A 418 -41.10 0.96 -42.53
C LEU A 418 -39.73 0.49 -43.00
N VAL A 419 -38.99 -0.19 -42.14
CA VAL A 419 -37.70 -0.80 -42.46
C VAL A 419 -37.92 -2.28 -42.72
N ARG A 420 -37.62 -2.73 -43.95
CA ARG A 420 -37.61 -4.13 -44.33
C ARG A 420 -36.18 -4.65 -44.25
N MET A 421 -35.88 -5.41 -43.21
CA MET A 421 -34.63 -6.15 -43.07
C MET A 421 -34.75 -7.48 -43.82
N SER A 422 -33.73 -7.88 -44.56
CA SER A 422 -33.53 -9.28 -44.93
C SER A 422 -32.24 -9.82 -44.33
N ILE A 423 -32.33 -11.05 -43.85
CA ILE A 423 -31.22 -11.83 -43.29
C ILE A 423 -31.14 -13.14 -44.06
N SER A 424 -29.91 -13.51 -44.41
CA SER A 424 -29.56 -14.79 -45.00
C SER A 424 -28.27 -15.29 -44.38
N SER A 425 -28.07 -16.61 -44.34
CA SER A 425 -26.85 -17.22 -43.83
C SER A 425 -26.34 -18.31 -44.76
N MET A 426 -25.02 -18.49 -44.79
CA MET A 426 -24.35 -19.54 -45.55
C MET A 426 -24.43 -20.93 -44.87
N GLN A 427 -24.86 -20.99 -43.61
CA GLN A 427 -25.02 -22.21 -42.82
C GLN A 427 -26.34 -22.20 -42.04
N SER A 428 -26.76 -23.34 -41.50
CA SER A 428 -27.93 -23.44 -40.63
C SER A 428 -27.63 -22.81 -39.25
N LEU A 429 -28.46 -21.88 -38.81
CA LEU A 429 -28.32 -21.21 -37.51
C LEU A 429 -29.52 -21.49 -36.61
N SER A 430 -29.25 -21.84 -35.36
CA SER A 430 -30.24 -21.92 -34.27
C SER A 430 -30.23 -20.66 -33.42
N ASP A 431 -31.36 -20.37 -32.75
CA ASP A 431 -31.54 -19.21 -31.86
C ASP A 431 -31.11 -17.87 -32.49
N VAL A 432 -31.64 -17.58 -33.68
CA VAL A 432 -31.36 -16.33 -34.38
C VAL A 432 -32.19 -15.19 -33.78
N VAL A 433 -31.51 -14.21 -33.20
CA VAL A 433 -32.12 -13.01 -32.62
C VAL A 433 -31.62 -11.76 -33.35
N LEU A 434 -32.55 -11.05 -33.97
CA LEU A 434 -32.37 -9.69 -34.47
C LEU A 434 -32.74 -8.71 -33.37
N SER A 435 -31.86 -7.78 -33.04
CA SER A 435 -32.17 -6.63 -32.18
C SER A 435 -31.97 -5.31 -32.91
N PHE A 436 -32.95 -4.42 -32.77
CA PHE A 436 -33.05 -3.12 -33.43
C PHE A 436 -32.89 -2.01 -32.39
N SER A 437 -32.03 -1.03 -32.64
CA SER A 437 -31.78 0.10 -31.76
C SER A 437 -31.77 1.42 -32.53
N SER A 438 -32.36 2.45 -31.95
CA SER A 438 -32.43 3.80 -32.51
C SER A 438 -32.24 4.84 -31.42
N ALA A 439 -31.67 6.00 -31.76
CA ALA A 439 -31.52 7.10 -30.82
C ALA A 439 -32.89 7.64 -30.36
N SER A 440 -33.07 7.82 -29.05
CA SER A 440 -34.18 8.61 -28.49
C SER A 440 -34.17 10.01 -29.14
N PRO A 441 -35.31 10.56 -29.60
CA PRO A 441 -36.69 10.21 -29.29
C PRO A 441 -37.39 9.34 -30.34
N LEU A 442 -36.66 8.59 -31.17
CA LEU A 442 -37.27 7.62 -32.10
C LEU A 442 -37.82 6.42 -31.32
N THR A 443 -39.02 5.99 -31.66
CA THR A 443 -39.70 4.82 -31.09
C THR A 443 -39.77 3.71 -32.13
N LEU A 444 -39.49 2.47 -31.72
CA LEU A 444 -39.52 1.29 -32.57
C LEU A 444 -40.78 0.47 -32.24
N SER A 445 -41.48 -0.03 -33.27
CA SER A 445 -42.63 -0.93 -33.07
C SER A 445 -42.23 -2.26 -32.43
N GLN A 446 -41.00 -2.71 -32.67
CA GLN A 446 -40.39 -3.88 -32.04
C GLN A 446 -38.88 -3.64 -31.90
N SER A 447 -38.32 -3.95 -30.72
CA SER A 447 -36.89 -3.85 -30.43
C SER A 447 -36.13 -5.14 -30.69
N THR A 448 -36.83 -6.28 -30.77
CA THR A 448 -36.25 -7.59 -31.08
C THR A 448 -37.19 -8.42 -31.94
N ALA A 449 -36.62 -9.35 -32.72
CA ALA A 449 -37.32 -10.43 -33.40
C ALA A 449 -36.49 -11.72 -33.26
N ALA A 450 -37.06 -12.74 -32.64
CA ALA A 450 -36.43 -14.04 -32.43
C ALA A 450 -36.95 -15.07 -33.46
N MET A 451 -36.08 -16.00 -33.85
CA MET A 451 -36.31 -16.97 -34.91
C MET A 451 -35.61 -18.28 -34.50
N GLU A 452 -36.36 -19.36 -34.33
CA GLU A 452 -35.85 -20.62 -33.79
C GLU A 452 -34.75 -21.23 -34.68
N GLU A 453 -34.94 -21.20 -36.00
CA GLU A 453 -33.99 -21.73 -36.99
C GLU A 453 -33.96 -20.90 -38.29
N LEU A 454 -32.79 -20.79 -38.91
CA LEU A 454 -32.57 -20.21 -40.24
C LEU A 454 -31.72 -21.19 -41.07
N GLU A 455 -32.31 -21.76 -42.13
CA GLU A 455 -31.63 -22.72 -43.01
C GLU A 455 -30.58 -22.05 -43.92
N ALA A 456 -29.56 -22.81 -44.30
CA ALA A 456 -28.50 -22.34 -45.20
C ALA A 456 -29.06 -21.91 -46.56
N GLY A 457 -28.73 -20.68 -46.99
CA GLY A 457 -29.19 -20.08 -48.24
C GLY A 457 -30.62 -19.52 -48.20
N GLN A 458 -31.35 -19.65 -47.09
CA GLN A 458 -32.69 -19.09 -46.96
C GLN A 458 -32.63 -17.59 -46.62
N GLU A 459 -33.32 -16.75 -47.40
CA GLU A 459 -33.54 -15.34 -47.04
C GLU A 459 -34.85 -15.22 -46.25
N LYS A 460 -34.76 -14.79 -44.99
CA LYS A 460 -35.92 -14.44 -44.15
C LYS A 460 -35.99 -12.92 -44.00
N ILE A 461 -37.22 -12.40 -43.91
CA ILE A 461 -37.51 -10.97 -44.01
C ILE A 461 -38.28 -10.52 -42.77
N VAL A 462 -37.75 -9.52 -42.06
CA VAL A 462 -38.36 -8.93 -40.87
C VAL A 462 -38.61 -7.45 -41.11
N THR A 463 -39.85 -7.03 -40.91
CA THR A 463 -40.27 -5.62 -41.07
C THR A 463 -40.56 -5.00 -39.71
N PHE A 464 -40.00 -3.82 -39.45
CA PHE A 464 -40.31 -3.01 -38.26
C PHE A 464 -40.60 -1.56 -38.65
N GLU A 465 -41.39 -0.86 -37.84
CA GLU A 465 -41.73 0.54 -38.04
C GLU A 465 -40.94 1.42 -37.06
N VAL A 466 -40.41 2.53 -37.58
CA VAL A 466 -39.76 3.57 -36.78
C VAL A 466 -40.63 4.81 -36.79
N GLN A 467 -41.10 5.21 -35.61
CA GLN A 467 -41.99 6.36 -35.41
C GLN A 467 -41.27 7.52 -34.72
N ALA A 468 -41.46 8.73 -35.25
CA ALA A 468 -40.97 9.98 -34.69
C ALA A 468 -42.14 10.85 -34.22
N SER A 469 -42.03 11.39 -32.99
CA SER A 469 -42.96 12.39 -32.46
C SER A 469 -42.59 13.79 -32.95
N ALA A 470 -43.56 14.56 -33.44
CA ALA A 470 -43.34 15.89 -34.03
C ALA A 470 -42.81 16.96 -33.05
N LYS A 471 -42.85 16.71 -31.73
CA LYS A 471 -42.46 17.69 -30.71
C LYS A 471 -40.99 17.59 -30.26
N ALA A 472 -40.24 16.57 -30.67
CA ALA A 472 -38.91 16.29 -30.14
C ALA A 472 -37.82 16.30 -31.24
N PHE A 473 -36.67 16.92 -30.94
CA PHE A 473 -35.51 16.94 -31.82
C PHE A 473 -34.85 15.55 -31.87
N VAL A 474 -34.61 15.04 -33.08
CA VAL A 474 -33.98 13.73 -33.29
C VAL A 474 -32.47 13.93 -33.54
N PRO A 475 -31.58 13.48 -32.62
CA PRO A 475 -30.15 13.75 -32.74
C PRO A 475 -29.43 12.87 -33.77
N SER A 476 -30.00 11.73 -34.14
CA SER A 476 -29.48 10.87 -35.21
C SER A 476 -30.60 10.08 -35.88
N LEU A 477 -30.55 10.00 -37.21
CA LEU A 477 -31.44 9.18 -38.05
C LEU A 477 -30.78 7.84 -38.44
N GLN A 478 -29.83 7.36 -37.63
CA GLN A 478 -29.23 6.04 -37.77
C GLN A 478 -29.95 5.04 -36.85
N CYS A 479 -30.30 3.89 -37.39
CA CYS A 479 -30.76 2.73 -36.66
C CYS A 479 -29.70 1.63 -36.77
N SER A 480 -29.20 1.13 -35.64
CA SER A 480 -28.29 -0.03 -35.64
C SER A 480 -29.10 -1.31 -35.49
N VAL A 481 -28.71 -2.32 -36.27
CA VAL A 481 -29.34 -3.63 -36.27
C VAL A 481 -28.26 -4.67 -36.07
N THR A 482 -28.41 -5.49 -35.04
CA THR A 482 -27.49 -6.57 -34.71
C THR A 482 -28.21 -7.91 -34.80
N ALA A 483 -27.71 -8.78 -35.67
CA ALA A 483 -28.12 -10.18 -35.75
C ALA A 483 -27.16 -11.03 -34.93
N ARG A 484 -27.71 -11.88 -34.06
CA ARG A 484 -27.01 -12.93 -33.32
C ARG A 484 -27.60 -14.28 -33.75
N GLY A 485 -26.76 -15.30 -33.89
CA GLY A 485 -27.19 -16.69 -34.08
C GLY A 485 -26.12 -17.66 -33.61
N VAL A 486 -26.48 -18.93 -33.45
CA VAL A 486 -25.56 -19.99 -33.04
C VAL A 486 -25.36 -20.96 -34.20
N ALA A 487 -24.10 -21.18 -34.58
CA ALA A 487 -23.69 -22.21 -35.54
C ALA A 487 -22.98 -23.33 -34.77
N GLY A 488 -23.69 -24.42 -34.48
CA GLY A 488 -23.19 -25.49 -33.63
C GLY A 488 -22.98 -25.01 -32.18
N ASP A 489 -21.72 -24.79 -31.80
CA ASP A 489 -21.31 -24.30 -30.46
C ASP A 489 -20.71 -22.88 -30.52
N VAL A 490 -20.68 -22.25 -31.70
CA VAL A 490 -20.09 -20.91 -31.91
C VAL A 490 -21.21 -19.87 -32.09
N MET A 491 -21.24 -18.90 -31.18
CA MET A 491 -22.08 -17.70 -31.34
C MET A 491 -21.46 -16.75 -32.36
N VAL A 492 -22.22 -16.40 -33.41
CA VAL A 492 -21.81 -15.39 -34.39
C VAL A 492 -22.76 -14.20 -34.35
N THR A 493 -22.19 -13.00 -34.49
CA THR A 493 -22.91 -11.72 -34.42
C THR A 493 -22.48 -10.82 -35.57
N ARG A 494 -23.44 -10.22 -36.27
CA ARG A 494 -23.18 -9.20 -37.32
C ARG A 494 -24.00 -7.94 -37.06
N ALA A 495 -23.36 -6.78 -37.20
CA ALA A 495 -23.98 -5.47 -37.06
C ALA A 495 -24.11 -4.77 -38.42
N MET A 496 -25.18 -3.99 -38.60
CA MET A 496 -25.38 -3.11 -39.74
C MET A 496 -26.06 -1.81 -39.30
N THR A 497 -25.65 -0.68 -39.89
CA THR A 497 -26.29 0.63 -39.66
C THR A 497 -27.21 0.95 -40.84
N VAL A 498 -28.46 1.30 -40.53
CA VAL A 498 -29.49 1.69 -41.49
C VAL A 498 -29.76 3.19 -41.37
N HIS A 499 -29.69 3.91 -42.48
CA HIS A 499 -30.02 5.34 -42.52
C HIS A 499 -31.51 5.55 -42.80
N LEU A 500 -32.18 6.29 -41.92
CA LEU A 500 -33.59 6.63 -42.01
C LEU A 500 -33.79 7.95 -42.79
N PRO A 501 -34.90 8.13 -43.52
CA PRO A 501 -35.13 9.31 -44.34
C PRO A 501 -35.34 10.58 -43.50
N LEU A 502 -34.71 11.70 -43.91
CA LEU A 502 -34.84 13.03 -43.29
C LEU A 502 -36.29 13.48 -43.08
N SER A 503 -37.23 13.02 -43.90
CA SER A 503 -38.66 13.32 -43.75
C SER A 503 -39.31 12.78 -42.46
N LEU A 504 -38.63 11.94 -41.68
CA LEU A 504 -39.04 11.59 -40.32
C LEU A 504 -38.86 12.77 -39.36
N GLY A 505 -37.64 13.33 -39.28
CA GLY A 505 -37.34 14.41 -38.33
C GLY A 505 -37.82 15.79 -38.78
N PHE A 506 -37.84 16.06 -40.09
CA PHE A 506 -37.92 17.43 -40.62
C PHE A 506 -39.21 17.69 -41.42
N SER A 507 -39.84 18.84 -41.16
CA SER A 507 -40.91 19.41 -42.00
C SER A 507 -40.47 20.72 -42.63
N LEU A 508 -40.86 20.94 -43.88
CA LEU A 508 -40.68 22.20 -44.58
C LEU A 508 -41.78 23.20 -44.16
N SER A 509 -41.37 24.42 -43.80
CA SER A 509 -42.23 25.58 -43.60
C SER A 509 -41.82 26.72 -44.54
N PRO A 510 -42.73 27.62 -44.96
CA PRO A 510 -42.36 28.78 -45.76
C PRO A 510 -41.48 29.76 -44.98
N LEU A 511 -40.54 30.40 -45.67
CA LEU A 511 -39.59 31.37 -45.12
C LEU A 511 -40.29 32.66 -44.67
N THR A 512 -39.85 33.22 -43.53
CA THR A 512 -40.37 34.49 -42.99
C THR A 512 -39.56 35.69 -43.45
N HIS A 513 -40.22 36.85 -43.61
CA HIS A 513 -39.71 38.08 -44.23
C HIS A 513 -38.39 38.64 -43.62
N ASP A 514 -38.07 38.35 -42.36
CA ASP A 514 -36.79 38.77 -41.76
C ASP A 514 -35.58 37.99 -42.30
N MET A 515 -35.77 36.73 -42.76
CA MET A 515 -34.69 35.93 -43.34
C MET A 515 -34.27 36.40 -44.73
N GLU A 516 -35.16 37.02 -45.51
CA GLU A 516 -34.79 37.59 -46.82
C GLU A 516 -33.83 38.77 -46.65
N ARG A 517 -34.06 39.60 -45.62
CA ARG A 517 -33.18 40.72 -45.25
C ARG A 517 -31.80 40.26 -44.76
N GLU A 518 -31.74 39.16 -44.03
CA GLU A 518 -30.47 38.58 -43.58
C GLU A 518 -29.68 38.01 -44.76
N ARG A 519 -30.36 37.34 -45.68
CA ARG A 519 -29.79 36.81 -46.94
C ARG A 519 -29.31 37.91 -47.90
N GLU A 520 -29.95 39.09 -47.91
CA GLU A 520 -29.42 40.28 -48.61
C GLU A 520 -28.14 40.83 -47.96
N ARG A 521 -28.08 40.88 -46.62
CA ARG A 521 -26.89 41.34 -45.89
C ARG A 521 -25.67 40.43 -46.09
N GLU A 522 -25.87 39.12 -46.20
CA GLU A 522 -24.79 38.19 -46.55
C GLU A 522 -24.31 38.40 -47.99
N ARG A 523 -25.22 38.59 -48.96
CA ARG A 523 -24.87 38.96 -50.34
C ARG A 523 -24.06 40.27 -50.42
N GLU A 524 -24.35 41.25 -49.56
CA GLU A 524 -23.51 42.46 -49.46
C GLU A 524 -22.14 42.20 -48.81
N ARG A 525 -22.06 41.32 -47.81
CA ARG A 525 -20.80 40.95 -47.16
C ARG A 525 -19.86 40.22 -48.11
N ASP A 526 -20.37 39.29 -48.92
CA ASP A 526 -19.51 38.55 -49.85
C ASP A 526 -19.07 39.42 -51.05
N LYS A 527 -19.92 40.33 -51.54
CA LYS A 527 -19.50 41.40 -52.47
C LYS A 527 -18.38 42.28 -51.90
N LYS A 528 -18.38 42.55 -50.58
CA LYS A 528 -17.30 43.30 -49.91
C LYS A 528 -16.03 42.48 -49.69
N LYS A 529 -16.12 41.14 -49.60
CA LYS A 529 -14.96 40.24 -49.56
C LYS A 529 -14.29 40.10 -50.93
N GLU A 530 -15.06 39.97 -52.01
CA GLU A 530 -14.51 39.96 -53.38
C GLU A 530 -13.79 41.28 -53.74
N ALA A 531 -14.20 42.40 -53.14
CA ALA A 531 -13.59 43.71 -53.35
C ALA A 531 -12.23 43.95 -52.64
N GLY A 532 -11.68 42.95 -51.94
CA GLY A 532 -10.26 42.92 -51.58
C GLY A 532 -9.75 43.99 -50.61
N MET A 533 -10.61 44.55 -49.73
CA MET A 533 -10.21 45.59 -48.76
C MET A 533 -10.24 45.10 -47.31
N VAL A 534 -9.09 44.65 -46.80
CA VAL A 534 -8.91 44.26 -45.38
C VAL A 534 -8.18 45.37 -44.64
N THR A 535 -8.89 46.10 -43.77
CA THR A 535 -8.29 47.00 -42.78
C THR A 535 -8.48 46.44 -41.37
N LEU A 536 -7.40 45.91 -40.81
CA LEU A 536 -7.32 45.52 -39.40
C LEU A 536 -7.34 46.76 -38.51
N ASN A 537 -8.26 46.81 -37.54
CA ASN A 537 -8.25 47.78 -36.47
C ASN A 537 -8.47 47.06 -35.13
N VAL A 538 -7.40 46.93 -34.36
CA VAL A 538 -7.43 46.43 -32.98
C VAL A 538 -7.89 47.57 -32.06
N ARG A 539 -8.90 47.32 -31.21
CA ARG A 539 -9.25 48.22 -30.11
C ARG A 539 -9.42 47.45 -28.81
N VAL A 540 -8.72 47.94 -27.78
CA VAL A 540 -8.69 47.42 -26.41
C VAL A 540 -10.05 47.69 -25.72
N PRO A 541 -10.60 46.75 -24.93
CA PRO A 541 -11.87 46.94 -24.24
C PRO A 541 -11.77 47.93 -23.08
N ARG A 542 -12.86 48.67 -22.84
CA ARG A 542 -13.05 49.52 -21.64
C ARG A 542 -13.67 48.69 -20.51
N ILE A 543 -13.23 48.94 -19.28
CA ILE A 543 -13.82 48.41 -18.04
C ILE A 543 -14.90 49.41 -17.55
N PRO A 544 -16.03 48.97 -16.95
CA PRO A 544 -17.09 49.87 -16.51
C PRO A 544 -16.76 50.63 -15.21
N ASP A 545 -17.27 51.85 -15.10
CA ASP A 545 -17.21 52.67 -13.88
C ASP A 545 -18.26 52.21 -12.85
N ASP A 546 -17.87 51.97 -11.58
CA ASP A 546 -18.64 52.43 -10.41
C ASP A 546 -17.93 52.23 -9.04
N VAL A 547 -18.12 53.21 -8.14
CA VAL A 547 -17.75 53.30 -6.68
C VAL A 547 -16.24 53.19 -6.27
N PRO A 548 -15.79 53.78 -5.12
CA PRO A 548 -14.71 54.77 -5.19
C PRO A 548 -13.50 54.60 -4.24
N ASN A 549 -12.50 55.46 -4.49
CA ASN A 549 -11.22 55.66 -3.80
C ASN A 549 -11.30 55.72 -2.24
N PRO A 550 -10.22 55.34 -1.52
CA PRO A 550 -9.27 56.38 -1.12
C PRO A 550 -7.76 56.02 -1.17
N LEU A 551 -6.99 56.96 -1.72
CA LEU A 551 -5.71 57.57 -1.28
C LEU A 551 -4.74 56.86 -0.29
N GLU A 552 -3.45 57.19 -0.49
CA GLU A 552 -2.26 56.93 0.37
C GLU A 552 -1.69 55.49 0.30
N ALA A 553 -0.36 55.24 0.33
CA ALA A 553 0.81 56.11 0.46
C ALA A 553 2.16 55.47 0.01
N LEU A 554 3.12 56.33 -0.37
CA LEU A 554 4.59 56.28 -0.14
C LEU A 554 5.52 55.10 -0.62
N VAL A 555 6.56 55.50 -1.39
CA VAL A 555 8.03 55.34 -1.10
C VAL A 555 8.90 54.17 -1.67
N HIS A 556 9.99 54.60 -2.37
CA HIS A 556 11.36 53.99 -2.58
C HIS A 556 11.51 52.53 -3.11
N THR A 557 12.61 52.05 -3.72
CA THR A 557 13.89 52.58 -4.32
C THR A 557 14.45 51.54 -5.31
N GLY A 558 15.45 51.86 -6.15
CA GLY A 558 16.21 50.90 -6.98
C GLY A 558 17.22 50.03 -6.19
N PRO A 559 18.26 49.37 -6.80
CA PRO A 559 18.98 49.80 -8.03
C PRO A 559 19.45 48.66 -9.01
N LYS A 560 20.37 49.05 -9.92
CA LYS A 560 21.06 48.35 -11.03
C LYS A 560 22.05 47.22 -10.62
N PRO A 561 22.57 46.40 -11.58
CA PRO A 561 24.02 46.49 -11.89
C PRO A 561 24.46 46.16 -13.34
N GLU A 562 25.78 46.28 -13.57
CA GLU A 562 26.64 46.16 -14.78
C GLU A 562 28.06 45.73 -14.31
N ALA A 563 29.02 45.15 -15.07
CA ALA A 563 29.11 44.56 -16.42
C ALA A 563 30.39 43.65 -16.49
N GLU A 564 31.07 43.57 -17.66
CA GLU A 564 32.42 42.97 -17.92
C GLU A 564 32.54 41.41 -17.89
N GLY A 565 33.35 40.71 -18.73
CA GLY A 565 34.16 41.13 -19.90
C GLY A 565 34.96 39.98 -20.59
N GLN A 566 35.20 40.12 -21.91
CA GLN A 566 36.32 39.65 -22.80
C GLN A 566 36.91 38.20 -22.79
N HIS A 567 36.96 37.55 -23.98
CA HIS A 567 38.21 37.33 -24.76
C HIS A 567 37.94 36.81 -26.22
N GLU A 568 38.99 36.70 -27.04
CA GLU A 568 38.97 36.70 -28.53
C GLU A 568 39.29 35.35 -29.22
N GLY A 569 39.01 35.24 -30.54
CA GLY A 569 39.56 34.20 -31.43
C GLY A 569 38.84 34.04 -32.79
N GLU A 570 39.47 34.46 -33.90
CA GLU A 570 38.98 34.29 -35.29
C GLU A 570 39.27 32.87 -35.84
N THR A 571 38.51 32.24 -36.76
CA THR A 571 38.36 32.66 -38.18
C THR A 571 37.28 31.84 -38.95
N LYS A 572 36.40 32.57 -39.66
CA LYS A 572 35.69 32.30 -40.95
C LYS A 572 35.23 30.87 -41.36
N GLY A 573 33.91 30.73 -41.61
CA GLY A 573 33.32 29.62 -42.40
C GLY A 573 31.78 29.62 -42.44
N GLU A 574 31.20 30.32 -43.41
CA GLU A 574 29.76 30.58 -43.67
C GLU A 574 28.64 29.58 -43.25
N THR A 575 27.52 30.19 -42.80
CA THR A 575 26.10 29.81 -42.93
C THR A 575 25.38 28.81 -41.99
N GLN A 576 24.19 29.28 -41.57
CA GLN A 576 23.06 28.62 -40.88
C GLN A 576 23.20 28.26 -39.38
N THR A 577 22.07 28.40 -38.67
CA THR A 577 21.94 28.53 -37.21
C THR A 577 21.59 27.22 -36.49
N ASP A 578 22.18 27.02 -35.31
CA ASP A 578 22.01 25.86 -34.41
C ASP A 578 20.57 25.60 -33.91
N ASP A 579 20.09 24.37 -34.09
CA ASP A 579 20.02 23.32 -33.04
C ASP A 579 19.94 23.69 -31.53
N THR A 580 18.86 23.29 -30.82
CA THR A 580 18.86 22.18 -29.80
C THR A 580 17.65 22.14 -28.83
N LYS A 581 17.04 20.95 -28.72
CA LYS A 581 16.57 20.19 -27.51
C LYS A 581 15.96 20.91 -26.27
N GLY A 582 14.67 20.62 -25.97
CA GLY A 582 14.32 19.87 -24.74
C GLY A 582 13.60 20.54 -23.53
N ILE A 583 12.27 20.70 -23.59
CA ILE A 583 11.20 20.15 -22.67
C ILE A 583 11.49 20.13 -21.14
N PRO A 584 10.63 20.69 -20.22
CA PRO A 584 9.26 20.16 -20.00
C PRO A 584 8.11 21.10 -19.53
N GLY A 585 6.87 20.61 -19.71
CA GLY A 585 5.64 21.06 -19.03
C GLY A 585 4.71 21.98 -19.86
N ILE A 586 3.37 21.85 -19.89
CA ILE A 586 2.43 20.88 -19.31
C ILE A 586 1.34 20.57 -20.37
N ARG A 587 0.79 19.35 -20.38
CA ARG A 587 -0.25 18.88 -21.32
C ARG A 587 -1.49 18.44 -20.53
N ILE A 588 -2.68 18.92 -20.87
CA ILE A 588 -3.96 18.32 -20.45
C ILE A 588 -4.79 18.05 -21.71
N GLN A 589 -5.25 16.80 -21.84
CA GLN A 589 -6.16 16.36 -22.90
C GLN A 589 -7.61 16.54 -22.42
N SER A 590 -8.52 16.84 -23.36
CA SER A 590 -9.95 16.56 -23.18
C SER A 590 -10.30 15.29 -23.95
N LEU A 591 -11.08 14.40 -23.35
CA LEU A 591 -11.53 13.15 -23.97
C LEU A 591 -12.75 13.41 -24.85
N ALA A 592 -12.75 12.92 -26.11
CA ALA A 592 -13.80 12.05 -26.67
C ALA A 592 -13.72 11.88 -28.20
N GLY A 593 -13.77 10.63 -28.66
CA GLY A 593 -14.42 10.23 -29.92
C GLY A 593 -13.66 10.40 -31.24
N PRO A 594 -13.84 9.50 -32.22
CA PRO A 594 -13.24 9.62 -33.55
C PRO A 594 -14.04 10.57 -34.45
N THR A 595 -13.34 11.35 -35.26
CA THR A 595 -13.89 12.07 -36.41
C THR A 595 -14.42 11.09 -37.45
N VAL A 596 -15.68 11.29 -37.88
CA VAL A 596 -16.24 10.61 -39.06
C VAL A 596 -16.47 11.66 -40.13
N ASP A 597 -15.67 11.61 -41.20
CA ASP A 597 -15.97 12.31 -42.44
C ASP A 597 -17.22 11.70 -43.09
N VAL A 598 -18.19 12.53 -43.44
CA VAL A 598 -19.33 12.12 -44.27
C VAL A 598 -19.45 13.07 -45.45
N SER A 599 -19.08 12.59 -46.63
CA SER A 599 -19.41 13.26 -47.88
C SER A 599 -20.90 13.06 -48.19
N LEU A 600 -21.63 14.16 -48.43
CA LEU A 600 -23.02 14.11 -48.85
C LEU A 600 -23.18 14.81 -50.20
N ASN A 601 -23.24 13.98 -51.24
CA ASN A 601 -23.59 14.41 -52.58
C ASN A 601 -25.10 14.71 -52.68
N HIS A 602 -25.42 15.81 -53.38
CA HIS A 602 -26.74 16.19 -53.92
C HIS A 602 -27.79 16.77 -52.94
N PHE A 603 -27.70 18.09 -52.75
CA PHE A 603 -28.87 18.98 -52.62
C PHE A 603 -28.69 20.19 -53.56
N PRO A 604 -29.76 20.84 -54.03
CA PRO A 604 -29.65 22.00 -54.91
C PRO A 604 -29.00 23.17 -54.16
N THR A 605 -28.05 23.82 -54.83
CA THR A 605 -27.39 25.02 -54.30
C THR A 605 -28.43 26.12 -54.08
N HIS A 606 -28.32 26.81 -52.94
CA HIS A 606 -29.10 28.00 -52.53
C HIS A 606 -30.48 27.80 -51.84
N SER A 607 -30.53 27.05 -50.75
CA SER A 607 -31.60 27.19 -49.73
C SER A 607 -31.08 27.06 -48.30
N VAL A 608 -31.57 27.92 -47.41
CA VAL A 608 -31.32 27.90 -45.95
C VAL A 608 -32.62 27.44 -45.28
N TYR A 609 -32.51 26.52 -44.32
CA TYR A 609 -33.66 25.86 -43.70
C TYR A 609 -33.72 26.15 -42.19
N THR A 610 -34.90 26.47 -41.68
CA THR A 610 -35.14 26.74 -40.26
C THR A 610 -35.72 25.54 -39.52
N LEU A 611 -35.23 25.31 -38.31
CA LEU A 611 -35.88 24.48 -37.30
C LEU A 611 -36.55 25.37 -36.26
N ASN A 612 -37.69 24.92 -35.72
CA ASN A 612 -38.52 25.63 -34.73
C ASN A 612 -37.87 25.85 -33.35
N THR A 613 -36.56 25.65 -33.23
CA THR A 613 -35.75 25.72 -32.00
C THR A 613 -34.49 26.60 -32.14
N GLY A 614 -34.41 27.44 -33.18
CA GLY A 614 -33.35 28.45 -33.32
C GLY A 614 -31.97 27.90 -33.72
N ILE A 615 -31.94 26.75 -34.40
CA ILE A 615 -30.74 26.13 -34.96
C ILE A 615 -30.77 26.29 -36.48
N TRP A 616 -29.63 26.66 -37.07
CA TRP A 616 -29.48 27.06 -38.46
C TRP A 616 -28.53 26.13 -39.21
N LEU A 617 -28.78 25.96 -40.51
CA LEU A 617 -27.97 25.16 -41.43
C LEU A 617 -27.51 26.02 -42.60
N ASP A 618 -26.19 26.15 -42.74
CA ASP A 618 -25.53 26.75 -43.90
C ASP A 618 -25.60 25.79 -45.11
N THR A 619 -25.60 26.37 -46.32
CA THR A 619 -25.41 25.69 -47.61
C THR A 619 -24.24 24.70 -47.69
N SER A 620 -23.23 24.78 -46.81
CA SER A 620 -22.14 23.80 -46.69
C SER A 620 -22.47 22.59 -45.78
N GLY A 621 -23.64 22.56 -45.14
CA GLY A 621 -24.08 21.49 -44.23
C GLY A 621 -23.67 21.66 -42.77
N ARG A 622 -23.11 22.82 -42.38
CA ARG A 622 -22.73 23.11 -40.99
C ARG A 622 -23.91 23.61 -40.15
N LEU A 623 -24.02 23.07 -38.93
CA LEU A 623 -25.03 23.40 -37.92
C LEU A 623 -24.52 24.49 -36.98
N PHE A 624 -25.34 25.50 -36.72
CA PHE A 624 -25.03 26.60 -35.78
C PHE A 624 -26.19 26.89 -34.84
N ARG A 625 -25.89 27.13 -33.56
CA ARG A 625 -26.85 27.63 -32.57
C ARG A 625 -26.67 29.15 -32.43
N ARG A 626 -27.77 29.88 -32.22
CA ARG A 626 -27.73 31.36 -32.16
C ARG A 626 -26.78 31.92 -31.09
N ASP A 627 -26.55 31.18 -30.02
CA ASP A 627 -25.72 31.59 -28.88
C ASP A 627 -24.20 31.47 -29.16
N ASP A 628 -23.80 30.68 -30.17
CA ASP A 628 -22.40 30.51 -30.60
C ASP A 628 -21.89 31.66 -31.50
N LEU A 629 -22.70 32.70 -31.69
CA LEU A 629 -22.44 33.86 -32.57
C LEU A 629 -22.65 35.19 -31.84
N LEU A 630 -22.04 35.32 -30.66
CA LEU A 630 -21.70 36.60 -30.04
C LEU A 630 -20.16 36.66 -29.84
N PRO A 631 -19.53 37.83 -30.07
CA PRO A 631 -18.07 37.95 -30.23
C PRO A 631 -17.27 37.81 -28.93
#